data_AF-A0A7S4B7U5-F1
#
_entry.id   AF-A0A7S4B7U5-F1
#
_cell.length_a   1.000
_cell.length_b   1.000
_cell.length_c   1.000
_cell.angle_alpha   90.00
_cell.angle_beta   90.00
_cell.angle_gamma   90.00
#
_symmetry.space_group_name_H-M   'P 1'
#
loop_
_entity.id
_entity.type
_entity.pdbx_description
1 polymer ?
#
loop_
_entity_poly.entity_id
_entity_poly.type
_entity_poly.pdbx_seq_one_letter_code
_entity_poly.pdbx_strand_id
1 'polypeptide(L)'
;MDFLNSVSSGSCLRVAQQLSRGQDPNVNYIGVTPLSMAVENGDVDMVALLLNWKADPSVTYYRGKTPQREAEKMAADEKCKFREEAAEMLKLMADEKAVNERLVQVKAKIEVMRKHDAKQMERFVLGVLAVSAVICGLMYVKSLFTASAGQADTKEL
;
A
#
# COMPACT_ATOMS: atom_id res chain seq x y z
N MET A 1 1.28 14.88 -1.19
CA MET A 1 2.03 14.18 -0.11
C MET A 1 1.67 12.72 0.05
N ASP A 2 0.41 12.31 -0.22
CA ASP A 2 -0.01 10.90 -0.02
C ASP A 2 0.84 9.88 -0.82
N PHE A 3 1.29 10.23 -2.03
CA PHE A 3 2.14 9.36 -2.85
C PHE A 3 3.51 9.08 -2.22
N LEU A 4 4.27 10.12 -1.84
CA LEU A 4 5.57 9.94 -1.17
C LEU A 4 5.43 9.27 0.20
N ASN A 5 4.34 9.53 0.95
CA ASN A 5 4.09 8.80 2.20
C ASN A 5 3.86 7.29 1.96
N SER A 6 3.23 6.94 0.84
CA SER A 6 3.02 5.54 0.45
C SER A 6 4.34 4.85 0.07
N VAL A 7 5.26 5.59 -0.56
CA VAL A 7 6.63 5.12 -0.86
C VAL A 7 7.44 4.99 0.43
N SER A 8 7.41 6.00 1.30
CA SER A 8 8.11 6.01 2.59
C SER A 8 7.70 4.86 3.50
N SER A 9 6.44 4.43 3.43
CA SER A 9 5.93 3.31 4.22
C SER A 9 6.16 1.94 3.58
N GLY A 10 6.80 1.87 2.40
CA GLY A 10 7.06 0.61 1.69
C GLY A 10 5.81 -0.05 1.11
N SER A 11 4.70 0.69 0.98
CA SER A 11 3.41 0.13 0.57
C SER A 11 3.33 -0.05 -0.95
N CYS A 12 3.95 -1.12 -1.47
CA CYS A 12 3.95 -1.44 -2.91
C CYS A 12 2.54 -1.50 -3.51
N LEU A 13 1.54 -1.98 -2.75
CA LEU A 13 0.14 -2.03 -3.18
C LEU A 13 -0.44 -0.63 -3.43
N ARG A 14 -0.26 0.30 -2.48
CA ARG A 14 -0.79 1.67 -2.61
C ARG A 14 -0.08 2.43 -3.72
N VAL A 15 1.25 2.28 -3.81
CA VAL A 15 2.05 2.89 -4.88
C VAL A 15 1.61 2.36 -6.24
N ALA A 16 1.43 1.04 -6.41
CA ALA A 16 0.93 0.46 -7.66
C ALA A 16 -0.47 0.96 -8.04
N GLN A 17 -1.36 1.17 -7.05
CA GLN A 17 -2.69 1.73 -7.28
C GLN A 17 -2.67 3.22 -7.65
N GLN A 18 -1.77 4.00 -7.07
CA GLN A 18 -1.62 5.42 -7.39
C GLN A 18 -1.04 5.57 -8.81
N LEU A 19 0.00 4.81 -9.14
CA LEU A 19 0.60 4.79 -10.48
C LEU A 19 -0.40 4.34 -11.55
N SER A 20 -1.24 3.34 -11.28
CA SER A 20 -2.28 2.91 -12.22
C SER A 20 -3.38 3.94 -12.47
N ARG A 21 -3.51 4.95 -11.61
CA ARG A 21 -4.39 6.11 -11.80
C ARG A 21 -3.72 7.28 -12.53
N GLY A 22 -2.51 7.08 -13.04
CA GLY A 22 -1.75 8.11 -13.76
C GLY A 22 -0.95 9.03 -12.87
N GLN A 23 -0.66 8.64 -11.62
CA GLN A 23 0.28 9.38 -10.79
C GLN A 23 1.67 9.38 -11.46
N ASP A 24 2.28 10.56 -11.57
CA ASP A 24 3.63 10.69 -12.13
C ASP A 24 4.67 10.04 -11.18
N PRO A 25 5.46 9.05 -11.64
CA PRO A 25 6.52 8.42 -10.85
C PRO A 25 7.74 9.31 -10.63
N ASN A 26 7.87 10.41 -11.38
CA ASN A 26 9.02 11.33 -11.33
C ASN A 26 8.74 12.61 -10.54
N VAL A 27 7.63 12.64 -9.77
CA VAL A 27 7.30 13.81 -8.95
C VAL A 27 8.48 14.20 -8.06
N ASN A 28 8.78 15.48 -8.02
CA ASN A 28 9.82 16.03 -7.17
C ASN A 28 9.18 16.95 -6.13
N TYR A 29 9.21 16.54 -4.87
CA TYR A 29 8.70 17.35 -3.76
C TYR A 29 9.86 17.85 -2.89
N ILE A 30 10.17 19.15 -2.99
CA ILE A 30 11.24 19.80 -2.23
C ILE A 30 12.58 19.04 -2.38
N GLY A 31 12.89 18.63 -3.61
CA GLY A 31 14.11 17.86 -3.88
C GLY A 31 14.03 16.41 -3.42
N VAL A 32 12.86 15.81 -3.29
CA VAL A 32 12.71 14.38 -2.99
C VAL A 32 11.89 13.73 -4.09
N THR A 33 12.43 12.66 -4.68
CA THR A 33 11.74 11.85 -5.68
C THR A 33 11.28 10.51 -5.06
N PRO A 34 10.22 9.89 -5.57
CA PRO A 34 9.83 8.54 -5.18
C PRO A 34 11.00 7.55 -5.25
N LEU A 35 11.77 7.62 -6.33
CA LEU A 35 12.88 6.71 -6.55
C LEU A 35 14.05 6.96 -5.59
N SER A 36 14.39 8.23 -5.28
CA SER A 36 15.42 8.53 -4.27
C SER A 36 15.01 8.03 -2.89
N MET A 37 13.74 8.19 -2.52
CA MET A 37 13.22 7.71 -1.23
C MET A 37 13.25 6.18 -1.12
N ALA A 38 12.90 5.47 -2.20
CA ALA A 38 12.99 4.00 -2.24
C ALA A 38 14.45 3.52 -2.07
N VAL A 39 15.40 4.19 -2.72
CA VAL A 39 16.85 3.90 -2.59
C VAL A 39 17.33 4.15 -1.15
N GLU A 40 17.01 5.31 -0.56
CA GLU A 40 17.39 5.64 0.82
C GLU A 40 16.84 4.65 1.85
N ASN A 41 15.65 4.08 1.57
CA ASN A 41 15.02 3.07 2.43
C ASN A 41 15.57 1.65 2.26
N GLY A 42 16.43 1.40 1.26
CA GLY A 42 16.88 0.03 0.99
C GLY A 42 15.84 -0.85 0.28
N ASP A 43 14.75 -0.28 -0.27
CA ASP A 43 13.60 -1.05 -0.75
C ASP A 43 13.73 -1.43 -2.24
N VAL A 44 14.37 -2.58 -2.48
CA VAL A 44 14.61 -3.13 -3.83
C VAL A 44 13.30 -3.37 -4.59
N ASP A 45 12.26 -3.84 -3.91
CA ASP A 45 10.98 -4.16 -4.53
C ASP A 45 10.26 -2.88 -4.99
N MET A 46 10.32 -1.83 -4.16
CA MET A 46 9.78 -0.51 -4.51
C MET A 46 10.55 0.13 -5.67
N VAL A 47 11.88 0.00 -5.69
CA VAL A 47 12.72 0.46 -6.82
C VAL A 47 12.30 -0.23 -8.11
N ALA A 48 12.17 -1.57 -8.10
CA ALA A 48 11.72 -2.32 -9.27
C ALA A 48 10.32 -1.88 -9.74
N LEU A 49 9.39 -1.66 -8.81
CA LEU A 49 8.05 -1.18 -9.11
C LEU A 49 8.09 0.20 -9.79
N LEU A 50 8.81 1.16 -9.22
CA LEU A 50 8.90 2.53 -9.75
C LEU A 50 9.58 2.55 -11.14
N LEU A 51 10.68 1.79 -11.31
CA LEU A 51 11.37 1.67 -12.60
C LEU A 51 10.47 1.07 -13.69
N ASN A 52 9.65 0.05 -13.35
CA ASN A 52 8.67 -0.51 -14.28
C ASN A 52 7.65 0.54 -14.76
N TRP A 53 7.31 1.51 -13.91
CA TRP A 53 6.46 2.64 -14.26
C TRP A 53 7.21 3.81 -14.91
N LYS A 54 8.47 3.61 -15.33
CA LYS A 54 9.32 4.61 -15.99
C LYS A 54 9.73 5.77 -15.08
N ALA A 55 9.94 5.48 -13.79
CA ALA A 55 10.72 6.37 -12.94
C ALA A 55 12.16 6.49 -13.48
N ASP A 56 12.66 7.72 -13.58
CA ASP A 56 13.96 8.02 -14.14
C ASP A 56 15.02 8.17 -13.01
N PRO A 57 16.02 7.27 -12.96
CA PRO A 57 17.08 7.30 -11.94
C PRO A 57 18.06 8.46 -12.09
N SER A 58 18.00 9.22 -13.19
CA SER A 58 18.82 10.40 -13.45
C SER A 58 18.19 11.70 -12.93
N VAL A 59 16.92 11.67 -12.51
CA VAL A 59 16.24 12.86 -11.99
C VAL A 59 16.94 13.33 -10.72
N THR A 60 17.43 14.57 -10.76
CA THR A 60 18.14 15.14 -9.62
C THR A 60 17.17 15.47 -8.50
N TYR A 61 17.51 15.01 -7.31
CA TYR A 61 16.88 15.36 -6.05
C TYR A 61 17.82 16.28 -5.25
N TYR A 62 17.55 16.52 -3.97
CA TYR A 62 18.18 17.51 -3.10
C TYR A 62 19.70 17.66 -3.32
N ARG A 63 20.15 18.91 -3.52
CA ARG A 63 21.55 19.28 -3.82
C ARG A 63 22.11 18.66 -5.11
N GLY A 64 21.27 18.34 -6.10
CA GLY A 64 21.72 17.83 -7.39
C GLY A 64 22.20 16.38 -7.35
N LYS A 65 21.89 15.64 -6.28
CA LYS A 65 22.14 14.20 -6.21
C LYS A 65 21.15 13.47 -7.10
N THR A 66 21.49 12.28 -7.58
CA THR A 66 20.57 11.38 -8.30
C THR A 66 20.35 10.11 -7.50
N PRO A 67 19.19 9.45 -7.61
CA PRO A 67 18.96 8.14 -7.01
C PRO A 67 20.08 7.14 -7.33
N GLN A 68 20.54 7.10 -8.59
CA GLN A 68 21.63 6.21 -9.01
C GLN A 68 22.94 6.49 -8.25
N ARG A 69 23.35 7.76 -8.15
CA ARG A 69 24.60 8.12 -7.47
C ARG A 69 24.54 7.86 -5.96
N GLU A 70 23.37 7.96 -5.36
CA GLU A 70 23.19 7.59 -3.94
C GLU A 70 23.32 6.08 -3.76
N ALA A 71 22.72 5.27 -4.63
CA ALA A 71 22.88 3.82 -4.62
C ALA A 71 24.35 3.38 -4.82
N GLU A 72 25.09 4.04 -5.73
CA GLU A 72 26.53 3.82 -5.89
C GLU A 72 27.33 4.07 -4.61
N LYS A 73 27.02 5.17 -3.91
CA LYS A 73 27.66 5.49 -2.63
C LYS A 73 27.32 4.48 -1.54
N MET A 74 26.04 4.08 -1.45
CA MET A 74 25.59 3.09 -0.47
C MET A 74 26.25 1.71 -0.71
N ALA A 75 26.39 1.30 -1.98
CA ALA A 75 27.06 0.05 -2.34
C ALA A 75 28.58 0.08 -2.07
N ALA A 76 29.20 1.27 -2.15
CA ALA A 76 30.63 1.48 -1.88
C ALA A 76 30.96 1.64 -0.39
N ASP A 77 30.01 2.12 0.42
CA ASP A 77 30.21 2.29 1.86
C ASP A 77 30.03 0.95 2.60
N GLU A 78 31.14 0.41 3.11
CA GLU A 78 31.15 -0.85 3.85
C GLU A 78 30.30 -0.81 5.13
N LYS A 79 30.05 0.37 5.68
CA LYS A 79 29.24 0.55 6.90
C LYS A 79 27.76 0.70 6.58
N CYS A 80 27.38 0.83 5.32
CA CYS A 80 25.99 0.99 4.94
C CYS A 80 25.21 -0.30 5.21
N LYS A 81 24.08 -0.17 5.91
CA LYS A 81 23.20 -1.30 6.23
C LYS A 81 22.66 -2.00 4.99
N PHE A 82 22.42 -1.25 3.92
CA PHE A 82 21.73 -1.71 2.71
C PHE A 82 22.69 -1.86 1.52
N ARG A 83 23.95 -2.24 1.77
CA ARG A 83 24.99 -2.30 0.74
C ARG A 83 24.66 -3.32 -0.36
N GLU A 84 24.21 -4.50 0.03
CA GLU A 84 23.86 -5.58 -0.92
C GLU A 84 22.62 -5.20 -1.73
N GLU A 85 21.61 -4.65 -1.06
CA GLU A 85 20.39 -4.13 -1.67
C GLU A 85 20.71 -2.99 -2.64
N ALA A 86 21.61 -2.07 -2.29
CA ALA A 86 22.07 -1.01 -3.18
C ALA A 86 22.78 -1.58 -4.43
N ALA A 87 23.61 -2.61 -4.28
CA ALA A 87 24.23 -3.29 -5.41
C ALA A 87 23.19 -3.99 -6.30
N GLU A 88 22.13 -4.54 -5.71
CA GLU A 88 21.00 -5.09 -6.48
C GLU A 88 20.21 -3.99 -7.21
N MET A 89 19.90 -2.87 -6.56
CA MET A 89 19.22 -1.74 -7.19
C MET A 89 19.98 -1.19 -8.39
N LEU A 90 21.31 -1.11 -8.31
CA LEU A 90 22.14 -0.67 -9.44
C LEU A 90 21.99 -1.60 -10.65
N LYS A 91 21.89 -2.92 -10.42
CA LYS A 91 21.61 -3.89 -11.50
C LYS A 91 20.23 -3.64 -12.10
N LEU A 92 19.21 -3.38 -11.27
CA LEU A 92 17.86 -3.07 -11.73
C LEU A 92 17.80 -1.78 -12.55
N MET A 93 18.55 -0.75 -12.15
CA MET A 93 18.60 0.52 -12.90
C MET A 93 19.30 0.37 -14.26
N ALA A 94 20.21 -0.59 -14.40
CA ALA A 94 20.96 -0.83 -15.63
C ALA A 94 20.28 -1.82 -16.59
N ASP A 95 19.43 -2.73 -16.09
CA ASP A 95 18.84 -3.81 -16.87
C ASP A 95 17.32 -3.93 -16.67
N GLU A 96 16.57 -3.58 -17.72
CA GLU A 96 15.10 -3.72 -17.75
C GLU A 96 14.65 -5.18 -17.61
N LYS A 97 15.46 -6.16 -18.02
CA LYS A 97 15.15 -7.58 -17.83
C LYS A 97 15.17 -7.93 -16.35
N ALA A 98 16.18 -7.48 -15.62
CA ALA A 98 16.27 -7.69 -14.16
C ALA A 98 15.08 -7.07 -13.43
N VAL A 99 14.61 -5.88 -13.87
CA VAL A 99 13.38 -5.26 -13.35
C VAL A 99 12.18 -6.17 -13.56
N ASN A 100 11.99 -6.69 -14.78
CA ASN A 100 10.85 -7.55 -15.10
C ASN A 100 10.84 -8.85 -14.29
N GLU A 101 12.00 -9.49 -14.11
CA GLU A 101 12.13 -10.70 -13.29
C GLU A 101 11.77 -10.45 -11.83
N ARG A 102 12.31 -9.39 -11.23
CA ARG A 102 11.98 -9.00 -9.84
C ARG A 102 10.50 -8.65 -9.71
N LEU A 103 9.93 -7.98 -10.71
CA LEU A 103 8.53 -7.57 -10.71
C LEU A 103 7.55 -8.75 -10.68
N VAL A 104 7.93 -9.93 -11.20
CA VAL A 104 7.11 -11.16 -11.05
C VAL A 104 6.88 -11.47 -9.57
N GLN A 105 7.93 -11.38 -8.76
CA GLN A 105 7.87 -11.64 -7.33
C GLN A 105 7.06 -10.56 -6.61
N VAL A 106 7.28 -9.29 -6.95
CA VAL A 106 6.55 -8.15 -6.38
C VAL A 106 5.06 -8.25 -6.68
N LYS A 107 4.68 -8.55 -7.93
CA LYS A 107 3.28 -8.74 -8.34
C LYS A 107 2.63 -9.91 -7.60
N ALA A 108 3.33 -11.03 -7.45
CA ALA A 108 2.83 -12.17 -6.68
C ALA A 108 2.56 -11.78 -5.21
N LYS A 109 3.48 -11.04 -4.59
CA LYS A 109 3.34 -10.53 -3.21
C LYS A 109 2.15 -9.58 -3.08
N ILE A 110 1.98 -8.63 -4.00
CA ILE A 110 0.83 -7.71 -4.05
C ILE A 110 -0.48 -8.49 -4.20
N GLU A 111 -0.52 -9.51 -5.07
CA GLU A 111 -1.74 -10.30 -5.28
C GLU A 111 -2.16 -11.08 -4.03
N VAL A 112 -1.19 -11.62 -3.29
CA VAL A 112 -1.45 -12.28 -2.00
C VAL A 112 -2.02 -11.29 -0.99
N MET A 113 -1.43 -10.09 -0.87
CA MET A 113 -1.94 -9.03 0.01
C MET A 113 -3.36 -8.63 -0.37
N ARG A 114 -3.64 -8.41 -1.66
CA ARG A 114 -4.96 -8.03 -2.16
C ARG A 114 -6.03 -9.08 -1.83
N LYS A 115 -5.69 -10.37 -1.95
CA LYS A 115 -6.59 -11.48 -1.59
C LYS A 115 -6.82 -11.56 -0.08
N HIS A 116 -5.79 -11.32 0.72
CA HIS A 116 -5.94 -11.27 2.18
C HIS A 116 -6.89 -10.15 2.59
N ASP A 117 -6.70 -8.94 2.05
CA ASP A 117 -7.55 -7.78 2.37
C ASP A 117 -8.99 -7.98 1.90
N ALA A 118 -9.20 -8.58 0.72
CA ALA A 118 -10.55 -8.91 0.24
C ALA A 118 -11.26 -9.92 1.16
N LYS A 119 -10.56 -10.96 1.63
CA LYS A 119 -11.13 -11.94 2.58
C LYS A 119 -11.38 -11.34 3.96
N GLN A 120 -10.49 -10.47 4.44
CA GLN A 120 -10.69 -9.74 5.69
C GLN A 120 -11.91 -8.81 5.59
N MET A 121 -12.05 -8.12 4.46
CA MET A 121 -13.19 -7.26 4.19
C MET A 121 -14.51 -8.05 4.14
N GLU A 122 -14.54 -9.19 3.45
CA GLU A 122 -15.72 -10.07 3.40
C GLU A 122 -16.14 -10.51 4.81
N ARG A 123 -15.19 -10.98 5.62
CA ARG A 123 -15.43 -11.38 7.02
C ARG A 123 -15.95 -10.21 7.86
N PHE A 124 -15.38 -9.03 7.70
CA PHE A 124 -15.79 -7.84 8.42
C PHE A 124 -17.22 -7.44 8.06
N VAL A 125 -17.56 -7.37 6.78
CA VAL A 125 -18.92 -7.04 6.29
C VAL A 125 -19.94 -8.07 6.78
N LEU A 126 -19.65 -9.37 6.67
CA LEU A 126 -20.51 -10.43 7.20
C LEU A 126 -20.73 -10.28 8.71
N GLY A 127 -19.68 -9.91 9.45
CA GLY A 127 -19.77 -9.62 10.89
C GLY A 127 -20.71 -8.44 11.20
N VAL A 128 -20.55 -7.30 10.51
CA VAL A 128 -21.41 -6.12 10.70
C VAL A 128 -22.87 -6.44 10.35
N LEU A 129 -23.12 -7.15 9.25
CA LEU A 129 -24.46 -7.58 8.86
C LEU A 129 -25.09 -8.50 9.90
N ALA A 130 -24.34 -9.49 10.40
CA ALA A 130 -24.81 -10.40 11.45
C ALA A 130 -25.20 -9.65 12.73
N VAL A 131 -24.37 -8.70 13.19
CA VAL A 131 -24.67 -7.87 14.37
C VAL A 131 -25.92 -7.01 14.14
N SER A 132 -26.05 -6.39 12.96
CA SER A 132 -27.22 -5.56 12.63
C SER A 132 -28.53 -6.36 12.60
N ALA A 133 -28.49 -7.61 12.10
CA ALA A 133 -29.65 -8.50 12.06
C ALA A 133 -30.09 -8.90 13.48
N VAL A 134 -29.14 -9.17 14.39
CA VAL A 134 -29.44 -9.48 15.80
C VAL A 134 -30.08 -8.27 16.50
N ILE A 135 -29.55 -7.07 16.30
CA ILE A 135 -30.11 -5.84 16.89
C ILE A 135 -31.54 -5.58 16.35
N CYS A 136 -31.74 -5.69 15.04
CA CYS A 136 -33.07 -5.55 14.43
C CYS A 136 -34.06 -6.60 14.98
N GLY A 137 -33.63 -7.86 15.10
CA GLY A 137 -34.45 -8.92 15.68
C GLY A 137 -34.86 -8.63 17.13
N LEU A 138 -33.92 -8.18 17.97
CA LEU A 138 -34.22 -7.82 19.36
C LEU A 138 -35.17 -6.62 19.46
N MET A 139 -35.02 -5.60 18.62
CA MET A 139 -35.96 -4.47 18.56
C MET A 139 -37.36 -4.92 18.15
N TYR A 140 -37.46 -5.80 17.15
CA TYR A 140 -38.74 -6.34 16.69
C TYR A 140 -39.44 -7.16 17.78
N VAL A 141 -38.72 -8.08 18.45
CA VAL A 141 -39.25 -8.87 19.58
C VAL A 141 -39.71 -7.97 20.72
N LYS A 142 -38.95 -6.92 21.05
CA LYS A 142 -39.33 -5.96 22.10
C LYS A 142 -40.62 -5.20 21.74
N SER A 143 -40.78 -4.81 20.47
CA SER A 143 -41.99 -4.13 19.98
C SER A 143 -43.25 -5.02 20.02
N LEU A 144 -43.11 -6.32 19.73
CA LEU A 144 -44.21 -7.28 19.85
C LEU A 144 -44.66 -7.46 21.30
N PHE A 145 -43.72 -7.51 22.24
CA PHE A 145 -44.05 -7.70 23.66
C PHE A 145 -44.75 -6.46 24.25
N THR A 146 -44.32 -5.24 23.88
CA THR A 146 -45.01 -4.01 24.31
C THR A 146 -46.39 -3.86 23.67
N ALA A 147 -46.58 -4.30 22.43
CA ALA A 147 -47.88 -4.33 21.78
C ALA A 147 -48.86 -5.32 22.46
N SER A 148 -48.37 -6.50 22.88
CA SER A 148 -49.17 -7.48 23.61
C SER A 148 -49.56 -7.03 25.03
N ALA A 149 -48.70 -6.25 25.70
CA ALA A 149 -48.99 -5.75 27.05
C ALA A 149 -50.04 -4.63 27.06
N GLY A 150 -50.07 -3.76 26.04
CA GLY A 150 -51.05 -2.67 25.93
C GLY A 150 -52.49 -3.12 25.62
N GLN A 151 -52.70 -4.39 25.27
CA GLN A 151 -54.03 -4.94 24.94
C GLN A 151 -54.71 -5.64 26.13
N ALA A 152 -53.99 -5.87 27.23
CA ALA A 152 -54.51 -6.52 28.44
C ALA A 152 -55.28 -5.54 29.37
N ASP A 153 -54.96 -4.25 29.36
CA ASP A 153 -55.52 -3.26 30.30
C ASP A 153 -56.79 -2.54 29.81
N THR A 154 -57.26 -2.76 28.58
CA THR A 154 -58.42 -2.06 28.01
C THR A 154 -59.76 -2.82 28.10
N LYS A 155 -59.84 -3.90 28.89
CA LYS A 155 -61.07 -4.69 29.06
C LYS A 155 -61.80 -4.49 30.40
N GLU A 156 -61.34 -3.61 31.28
CA GLU A 156 -62.08 -3.22 32.49
C GLU A 156 -62.51 -1.73 32.43
N LEU A 157 -63.54 -1.45 31.64
CA LEU A 157 -64.42 -0.28 31.78
C LEU A 157 -65.86 -0.71 31.45
#